data_AF-A0A5L8Z9D7-F1
#
_entry.id   AF-A0A5L8Z9D7-F1
#
_cell.length_a   1.000
_cell.length_b   1.000
_cell.length_c   1.000
_cell.angle_alpha   90.00
_cell.angle_beta   90.00
_cell.angle_gamma   90.00
#
_symmetry.space_group_name_H-M   'P 1'
#
loop_
_entity.id
_entity.type
_entity.pdbx_description
1 polymer ?
#
loop_
_entity_poly.entity_id
_entity_poly.type
_entity_poly.pdbx_seq_one_letter_code
_entity_poly.pdbx_strand_id
1 'polypeptide(L)'
;MKPFKIALCLSGALRYDYCEDLRHIVKNVATPLNADIFLFSWDEAYLWAGAGGLGVGFLRNFIDEKLLQNAPNELLIDNYHFSKLFPNVFFLIEQEYAAKIPKKNLNTIKNFTNFKALALENVDFFMQNYPRILPIHNSSKMFYGWNRVLNLLFEYERKMKERYDFIIMLRPDKRYTLNLSLDQLKNLKTKDLVIETSSDEKQLGDVYAFGRRFAMVEFLSTFAKASGGVNEEFFEHFPCGINCASYGCLDHAMLRRYVDFIGLNVIKGQNYVKWQSASKATHFPNVKEALGSDLKKLSQNYPKEKLEEFESFFEGLNSHLKPLKSHRKYFYYNKTLADERIKATLTYRLGFELVQTYKNRNLVDFITLPYRLLKIKKLHKIEKENYQKAIKINPKLSLPPLEHCADYEKALYAKNHLSYKVGE
;
A
#
# COMPACT_ATOMS: atom_id res chain seq x y z
N MET A 1 -17.73 -37.32 -3.60
CA MET A 1 -16.72 -36.46 -2.93
C MET A 1 -17.32 -35.09 -2.72
N LYS A 2 -17.09 -34.45 -1.55
CA LYS A 2 -17.48 -33.05 -1.33
C LYS A 2 -16.70 -32.15 -2.30
N PRO A 3 -17.33 -31.18 -2.97
CA PRO A 3 -16.61 -30.26 -3.84
C PRO A 3 -15.60 -29.45 -3.01
N PHE A 4 -14.39 -29.27 -3.54
CA PHE A 4 -13.36 -28.47 -2.89
C PHE A 4 -13.82 -27.01 -2.80
N LYS A 5 -13.46 -26.33 -1.71
CA LYS A 5 -13.78 -24.93 -1.48
C LYS A 5 -12.57 -24.05 -1.72
N ILE A 6 -12.77 -22.97 -2.48
CA ILE A 6 -11.74 -22.01 -2.85
C ILE A 6 -12.08 -20.66 -2.22
N ALA A 7 -11.14 -20.11 -1.45
CA ALA A 7 -11.24 -18.75 -0.93
C ALA A 7 -10.46 -17.79 -1.83
N LEU A 8 -11.13 -16.75 -2.33
CA LEU A 8 -10.51 -15.63 -3.02
C LEU A 8 -10.31 -14.47 -2.03
N CYS A 9 -9.09 -14.34 -1.53
CA CYS A 9 -8.66 -13.30 -0.62
C CYS A 9 -8.12 -12.09 -1.38
N LEU A 10 -8.91 -11.02 -1.43
CA LEU A 10 -8.50 -9.74 -1.98
C LEU A 10 -7.89 -8.88 -0.88
N SER A 11 -6.67 -8.40 -1.08
CA SER A 11 -5.97 -7.58 -0.09
C SER A 11 -5.19 -6.45 -0.74
N GLY A 12 -5.47 -5.23 -0.31
CA GLY A 12 -4.73 -4.05 -0.74
C GLY A 12 -5.59 -2.80 -0.76
N ALA A 13 -5.00 -1.68 -1.14
CA ALA A 13 -5.72 -0.42 -1.25
C ALA A 13 -6.69 -0.43 -2.45
N LEU A 14 -7.91 0.07 -2.24
CA LEU A 14 -8.82 0.38 -3.33
C LEU A 14 -8.36 1.68 -4.01
N ARG A 15 -8.34 1.69 -5.35
CA ARG A 15 -7.89 2.82 -6.16
C ARG A 15 -8.90 3.12 -7.26
N TYR A 16 -9.08 4.40 -7.57
CA TYR A 16 -9.78 4.88 -8.75
C TYR A 16 -11.20 4.30 -8.88
N ASP A 17 -11.51 3.58 -9.96
CA ASP A 17 -12.78 2.86 -10.12
C ASP A 17 -12.68 1.41 -9.62
N TYR A 18 -12.37 1.30 -8.33
CA TYR A 18 -12.22 0.02 -7.65
C TYR A 18 -13.48 -0.86 -7.71
N CYS A 19 -14.68 -0.29 -7.85
CA CYS A 19 -15.90 -1.08 -7.99
C CYS A 19 -15.91 -1.84 -9.32
N GLU A 20 -15.46 -1.21 -10.40
CA GLU A 20 -15.33 -1.87 -11.70
C GLU A 20 -14.22 -2.92 -11.70
N ASP A 21 -13.09 -2.61 -11.08
CA ASP A 21 -11.97 -3.56 -11.02
C ASP A 21 -12.29 -4.80 -10.17
N LEU A 22 -13.02 -4.62 -9.06
CA LEU A 22 -13.55 -5.75 -8.30
C LEU A 22 -14.60 -6.55 -9.10
N ARG A 23 -15.49 -5.91 -9.87
CA ARG A 23 -16.41 -6.62 -10.78
C ARG A 23 -15.65 -7.46 -11.81
N HIS A 24 -14.56 -6.92 -12.35
CA HIS A 24 -13.70 -7.66 -13.27
C HIS A 24 -13.10 -8.91 -12.60
N ILE A 25 -12.63 -8.80 -11.35
CA ILE A 25 -12.12 -9.94 -10.58
C ILE A 25 -13.22 -10.98 -10.34
N VAL A 26 -14.43 -10.55 -9.95
CA VAL A 26 -15.60 -11.43 -9.75
C VAL A 26 -15.89 -12.22 -11.03
N LYS A 27 -15.95 -11.53 -12.17
CA LYS A 27 -16.26 -12.12 -13.48
C LYS A 27 -15.18 -13.10 -13.96
N ASN A 28 -13.91 -12.73 -13.87
CA ASN A 28 -12.82 -13.45 -14.52
C ASN A 28 -12.07 -14.43 -13.60
N VAL A 29 -12.27 -14.36 -12.28
CA VAL A 29 -11.60 -15.24 -11.32
C VAL A 29 -12.60 -15.93 -10.39
N ALA A 30 -13.45 -15.17 -9.68
CA ALA A 30 -14.32 -15.77 -8.67
C ALA A 30 -15.39 -16.69 -9.29
N THR A 31 -16.03 -16.23 -10.36
CA THR A 31 -17.11 -16.98 -11.04
C THR A 31 -16.59 -18.27 -11.69
N PRO A 32 -15.50 -18.27 -12.50
CA PRO A 32 -14.99 -19.49 -13.13
C PRO A 32 -14.52 -20.55 -12.13
N LEU A 33 -14.04 -20.13 -10.96
CA LEU A 33 -13.57 -21.04 -9.90
C LEU A 33 -14.66 -21.38 -8.87
N ASN A 34 -15.83 -20.77 -8.95
CA ASN A 34 -16.84 -20.80 -7.89
C ASN A 34 -16.23 -20.47 -6.50
N ALA A 35 -15.38 -19.45 -6.45
CA ALA A 35 -14.65 -19.06 -5.24
C ALA A 35 -15.47 -18.09 -4.38
N ASP A 36 -15.35 -18.26 -3.06
CA ASP A 36 -15.93 -17.36 -2.07
C ASP A 36 -14.99 -16.17 -1.82
N ILE A 37 -15.54 -14.95 -1.78
CA ILE A 37 -14.76 -13.71 -1.78
C ILE A 37 -14.63 -13.14 -0.37
N PHE A 38 -13.39 -12.84 0.01
CA PHE A 38 -12.99 -12.18 1.24
C PHE A 38 -12.19 -10.94 0.88
N LEU A 39 -12.58 -9.77 1.37
CA LEU A 39 -11.91 -8.52 1.04
C LEU A 39 -11.38 -7.83 2.30
N PHE A 40 -10.08 -7.56 2.33
CA PHE A 40 -9.47 -6.57 3.20
C PHE A 40 -9.08 -5.33 2.39
N SER A 41 -9.42 -4.15 2.92
CA SER A 41 -8.85 -2.89 2.46
C SER A 41 -8.77 -1.86 3.58
N TRP A 42 -8.19 -0.71 3.27
CA TRP A 42 -8.27 0.47 4.11
C TRP A 42 -9.68 1.08 4.04
N ASP A 43 -10.07 1.83 5.06
CA ASP A 43 -11.37 2.52 5.14
C ASP A 43 -11.53 3.70 4.16
N GLU A 44 -10.55 3.88 3.28
CA GLU A 44 -10.47 4.90 2.25
C GLU A 44 -10.01 4.30 0.92
N ALA A 45 -10.48 4.91 -0.17
CA ALA A 45 -10.02 4.62 -1.52
C ALA A 45 -9.21 5.79 -2.08
N TYR A 46 -8.16 5.48 -2.82
CA TYR A 46 -7.32 6.49 -3.46
C TYR A 46 -7.98 7.01 -4.73
N LEU A 47 -8.26 8.31 -4.74
CA LEU A 47 -8.69 9.05 -5.94
C LEU A 47 -7.49 9.38 -6.83
N TRP A 48 -6.33 9.59 -6.20
CA TRP A 48 -5.03 9.77 -6.83
C TRP A 48 -3.96 9.04 -5.99
N ALA A 49 -3.24 8.09 -6.58
CA ALA A 49 -2.29 7.23 -5.85
C ALA A 49 -0.85 7.78 -5.83
N GLY A 50 -0.66 9.07 -6.17
CA GLY A 50 0.65 9.69 -6.27
C GLY A 50 1.33 9.42 -7.62
N ALA A 51 2.59 9.81 -7.74
CA ALA A 51 3.35 9.72 -8.99
C ALA A 51 3.84 8.29 -9.32
N GLY A 52 3.80 7.36 -8.36
CA GLY A 52 4.18 5.95 -8.59
C GLY A 52 5.69 5.70 -8.52
N GLY A 53 6.40 6.42 -7.64
CA GLY A 53 7.86 6.34 -7.50
C GLY A 53 8.62 7.14 -8.56
N LEU A 54 9.94 7.05 -8.61
CA LEU A 54 10.78 7.79 -9.56
C LEU A 54 11.02 7.07 -10.91
N GLY A 55 10.31 5.96 -11.16
CA GLY A 55 10.48 5.13 -12.35
C GLY A 55 9.79 5.72 -13.60
N VAL A 56 9.24 4.83 -14.43
CA VAL A 56 8.74 5.04 -15.81
C VAL A 56 7.89 6.31 -16.05
N GLY A 57 7.31 6.94 -15.03
CA GLY A 57 6.60 8.22 -15.15
C GLY A 57 5.12 8.09 -14.82
N PHE A 58 4.57 9.07 -14.08
CA PHE A 58 3.19 9.04 -13.62
C PHE A 58 2.18 9.02 -14.78
N LEU A 59 2.51 9.71 -15.89
CA LEU A 59 1.69 9.74 -17.10
C LEU A 59 1.45 8.32 -17.63
N ARG A 60 2.53 7.57 -17.89
CA ARG A 60 2.45 6.20 -18.39
C ARG A 60 1.76 5.23 -17.42
N ASN A 61 1.93 5.47 -16.12
CA ASN A 61 1.35 4.61 -15.10
C ASN A 61 -0.16 4.83 -14.94
N PHE A 62 -0.61 6.09 -14.87
CA PHE A 62 -1.94 6.42 -14.34
C PHE A 62 -2.86 7.15 -15.29
N ILE A 63 -2.35 7.67 -16.41
CA ILE A 63 -3.19 8.36 -17.40
C ILE A 63 -3.65 7.37 -18.48
N ASP A 64 -4.85 7.59 -18.98
CA ASP A 64 -5.45 6.81 -20.06
C ASP A 64 -4.71 7.02 -21.39
N GLU A 65 -4.61 5.96 -22.20
CA GLU A 65 -3.86 5.97 -23.45
C GLU A 65 -4.37 7.04 -24.43
N LYS A 66 -5.68 7.31 -24.46
CA LYS A 66 -6.25 8.36 -25.33
C LYS A 66 -5.76 9.75 -24.95
N LEU A 67 -5.54 10.00 -23.66
CA LEU A 67 -4.99 11.27 -23.19
C LEU A 67 -3.47 11.34 -23.42
N LEU A 68 -2.78 10.20 -23.30
CA LEU A 68 -1.33 10.10 -23.52
C LEU A 68 -0.92 10.34 -24.97
N GLN A 69 -1.77 10.02 -25.95
CA GLN A 69 -1.49 10.27 -27.37
C GLN A 69 -1.25 11.75 -27.70
N ASN A 70 -1.82 12.66 -26.90
CA ASN A 70 -1.66 14.10 -27.05
C ASN A 70 -0.59 14.68 -26.11
N ALA A 71 0.17 13.83 -25.42
CA ALA A 71 1.20 14.29 -24.49
C ALA A 71 2.47 14.72 -25.25
N PRO A 72 2.99 15.93 -24.98
CA PRO A 72 4.30 16.35 -25.47
C PRO A 72 5.38 15.34 -25.06
N ASN A 73 6.29 15.00 -25.98
CA ASN A 73 7.32 13.98 -25.75
C ASN A 73 8.20 14.29 -24.53
N GLU A 74 8.44 15.56 -24.25
CA GLU A 74 9.21 16.04 -23.10
C GLU A 74 8.52 15.75 -21.76
N LEU A 75 7.20 15.54 -21.74
CA LEU A 75 6.47 15.12 -20.55
C LEU A 75 6.48 13.60 -20.37
N LEU A 76 6.69 12.84 -21.45
CA LEU A 76 6.78 11.38 -21.45
C LEU A 76 8.17 10.89 -21.00
N ILE A 77 8.62 11.37 -19.84
CA ILE A 77 9.89 11.03 -19.20
C ILE A 77 9.65 10.33 -17.86
N ASP A 78 10.70 9.75 -17.28
CA ASP A 78 10.60 9.19 -15.94
C ASP A 78 10.38 10.29 -14.90
N ASN A 79 9.86 9.88 -13.74
CA ASN A 79 9.48 10.82 -12.69
C ASN A 79 10.69 11.55 -12.07
N TYR A 80 11.90 10.98 -12.14
CA TYR A 80 13.10 11.68 -11.68
C TYR A 80 13.38 12.91 -12.56
N HIS A 81 13.46 12.73 -13.88
CA HIS A 81 13.69 13.86 -14.79
C HIS A 81 12.51 14.83 -14.79
N PHE A 82 11.26 14.32 -14.74
CA PHE A 82 10.08 15.17 -14.61
C PHE A 82 10.14 16.06 -13.37
N SER A 83 10.58 15.53 -12.22
CA SER A 83 10.71 16.30 -10.98
C SER A 83 11.74 17.45 -11.06
N LYS A 84 12.68 17.38 -12.01
CA LYS A 84 13.63 18.46 -12.27
C LYS A 84 13.07 19.52 -13.19
N LEU A 85 12.29 19.09 -14.19
CA LEU A 85 11.70 19.98 -15.20
C LEU A 85 10.49 20.73 -14.65
N PHE A 86 9.62 20.05 -13.89
CA PHE A 86 8.42 20.61 -13.29
C PHE A 86 8.38 20.35 -11.77
N PRO A 87 9.28 20.97 -10.98
CA PRO A 87 9.41 20.67 -9.56
C PRO A 87 8.17 21.05 -8.74
N ASN A 88 7.47 22.14 -9.08
CA ASN A 88 6.27 22.54 -8.34
C ASN A 88 5.07 21.66 -8.68
N VAL A 89 4.90 21.31 -9.97
CA VAL A 89 3.86 20.36 -10.39
C VAL A 89 4.13 18.99 -9.77
N PHE A 90 5.38 18.52 -9.82
CA PHE A 90 5.79 17.23 -9.27
C PHE A 90 5.43 17.12 -7.79
N PHE A 91 5.68 18.17 -7.02
CA PHE A 91 5.31 18.24 -5.60
C PHE A 91 3.82 17.99 -5.33
N LEU A 92 2.93 18.39 -6.23
CA LEU A 92 1.49 18.17 -6.07
C LEU A 92 1.06 16.77 -6.53
N ILE A 93 1.64 16.26 -7.61
CA ILE A 93 1.30 14.93 -8.16
C ILE A 93 1.94 13.78 -7.39
N GLU A 94 3.02 14.01 -6.63
CA GLU A 94 3.62 12.97 -5.80
C GLU A 94 2.80 12.66 -4.54
N GLN A 95 1.90 13.56 -4.14
CA GLN A 95 1.02 13.38 -2.99
C GLN A 95 -0.08 12.34 -3.27
N GLU A 96 -0.51 11.60 -2.26
CA GLU A 96 -1.66 10.71 -2.36
C GLU A 96 -2.94 11.44 -1.95
N TYR A 97 -4.06 11.16 -2.61
CA TYR A 97 -5.35 11.72 -2.25
C TYR A 97 -6.34 10.58 -2.11
N ALA A 98 -6.91 10.47 -0.92
CA ALA A 98 -7.83 9.42 -0.54
C ALA A 98 -9.13 10.01 -0.03
N ALA A 99 -10.22 9.26 -0.19
CA ALA A 99 -11.53 9.62 0.31
C ALA A 99 -12.20 8.41 0.98
N LYS A 100 -13.07 8.68 1.96
CA LYS A 100 -13.88 7.64 2.59
C LYS A 100 -14.72 6.93 1.54
N ILE A 101 -14.80 5.61 1.67
CA ILE A 101 -15.54 4.76 0.75
C ILE A 101 -17.05 5.03 0.93
N PRO A 102 -17.79 5.48 -0.11
CA PRO A 102 -19.22 5.76 0.02
C PRO A 102 -20.02 4.51 0.40
N LYS A 103 -21.05 4.66 1.23
CA LYS A 103 -21.95 3.57 1.64
C LYS A 103 -22.57 2.84 0.44
N LYS A 104 -22.93 3.57 -0.62
CA LYS A 104 -23.44 2.99 -1.89
C LYS A 104 -22.44 1.99 -2.48
N ASN A 105 -21.16 2.36 -2.53
CA ASN A 105 -20.10 1.50 -3.09
C ASN A 105 -19.86 0.28 -2.20
N LEU A 106 -19.93 0.43 -0.87
CA LEU A 106 -19.88 -0.71 0.06
C LEU A 106 -21.03 -1.69 -0.15
N ASN A 107 -22.25 -1.18 -0.36
CA ASN A 107 -23.40 -2.03 -0.67
C ASN A 107 -23.22 -2.77 -2.00
N THR A 108 -22.71 -2.09 -3.04
CA THR A 108 -22.39 -2.72 -4.32
C THR A 108 -21.41 -3.87 -4.14
N ILE A 109 -20.32 -3.68 -3.39
CA ILE A 109 -19.31 -4.72 -3.15
C ILE A 109 -19.91 -5.92 -2.42
N LYS A 110 -20.71 -5.67 -1.37
CA LYS A 110 -21.33 -6.72 -0.56
C LYS A 110 -22.36 -7.55 -1.33
N ASN A 111 -22.91 -7.01 -2.42
CA ASN A 111 -23.88 -7.69 -3.28
C ASN A 111 -23.23 -8.51 -4.40
N PHE A 112 -21.90 -8.56 -4.50
CA PHE A 112 -21.25 -9.45 -5.46
C PHE A 112 -21.56 -10.92 -5.14
N THR A 113 -21.76 -11.72 -6.18
CA THR A 113 -21.95 -13.17 -6.06
C THR A 113 -20.78 -13.79 -5.28
N ASN A 114 -21.10 -14.71 -4.37
CA ASN A 114 -20.14 -15.39 -3.49
C ASN A 114 -19.35 -14.48 -2.53
N PHE A 115 -19.74 -13.21 -2.33
CA PHE A 115 -19.13 -12.35 -1.32
C PHE A 115 -19.47 -12.79 0.10
N LYS A 116 -18.46 -13.02 0.94
CA LYS A 116 -18.64 -13.57 2.30
C LYS A 116 -18.29 -12.60 3.41
N ALA A 117 -17.20 -11.85 3.28
CA ALA A 117 -16.74 -10.99 4.35
C ALA A 117 -15.92 -9.79 3.86
N LEU A 118 -16.03 -8.69 4.60
CA LEU A 118 -15.32 -7.43 4.38
C LEU A 118 -14.66 -6.98 5.69
N ALA A 119 -13.37 -6.64 5.64
CA ALA A 119 -12.67 -5.90 6.67
C ALA A 119 -12.19 -4.56 6.10
N LEU A 120 -12.60 -3.46 6.74
CA LEU A 120 -12.10 -2.12 6.47
C LEU A 120 -11.43 -1.59 7.72
N GLU A 121 -10.18 -1.15 7.60
CA GLU A 121 -9.41 -0.66 8.73
C GLU A 121 -8.85 0.73 8.46
N ASN A 122 -8.73 1.51 9.54
CA ASN A 122 -8.23 2.86 9.46
C ASN A 122 -6.71 2.86 9.25
N VAL A 123 -6.25 3.44 8.14
CA VAL A 123 -4.82 3.46 7.82
C VAL A 123 -4.02 4.30 8.82
N ASP A 124 -4.59 5.36 9.38
CA ASP A 124 -3.88 6.21 10.35
C ASP A 124 -3.70 5.46 11.68
N PHE A 125 -4.67 4.63 12.07
CA PHE A 125 -4.54 3.72 13.21
C PHE A 125 -3.43 2.68 12.97
N PHE A 126 -3.33 2.12 11.76
CA PHE A 126 -2.20 1.27 11.41
C PHE A 126 -0.87 2.02 11.55
N MET A 127 -0.77 3.23 10.98
CA MET A 127 0.46 4.04 11.03
C MET A 127 0.84 4.44 12.46
N GLN A 128 -0.12 4.57 13.39
CA GLN A 128 0.16 4.84 14.80
C GLN A 128 0.68 3.61 15.54
N ASN A 129 0.11 2.43 15.25
CA ASN A 129 0.52 1.17 15.88
C ASN A 129 1.82 0.59 15.29
N TYR A 130 2.12 0.94 14.04
CA TYR A 130 3.29 0.48 13.28
C TYR A 130 4.01 1.68 12.64
N PRO A 131 4.66 2.52 13.47
CA PRO A 131 5.08 3.87 13.08
C PRO A 131 6.34 3.94 12.25
N ARG A 132 6.53 5.10 11.60
CA ARG A 132 7.48 5.33 10.51
C ARG A 132 8.88 5.70 10.94
N ILE A 133 9.81 4.81 10.66
CA ILE A 133 11.25 5.11 10.65
C ILE A 133 11.76 5.11 9.23
N LEU A 134 11.36 4.08 8.47
CA LEU A 134 11.78 3.95 7.10
C LEU A 134 11.04 4.97 6.24
N PRO A 135 11.69 5.47 5.18
CA PRO A 135 11.05 6.32 4.19
C PRO A 135 9.75 5.74 3.63
N ILE A 136 9.45 4.43 3.71
CA ILE A 136 8.14 3.85 3.34
C ILE A 136 7.71 2.70 4.26
N HIS A 137 6.39 2.48 4.31
CA HIS A 137 5.75 1.30 4.90
C HIS A 137 5.13 0.34 3.88
N ASN A 138 5.46 0.44 2.60
CA ASN A 138 4.69 -0.27 1.57
C ASN A 138 4.69 -1.78 1.78
N SER A 139 5.86 -2.36 2.10
CA SER A 139 5.97 -3.77 2.45
C SER A 139 5.14 -4.13 3.70
N SER A 140 5.34 -3.42 4.81
CA SER A 140 4.62 -3.69 6.06
C SER A 140 3.10 -3.60 5.91
N LYS A 141 2.58 -2.56 5.25
CA LYS A 141 1.15 -2.41 4.93
C LYS A 141 0.61 -3.58 4.11
N MET A 142 1.39 -4.07 3.15
CA MET A 142 1.01 -5.19 2.29
C MET A 142 0.89 -6.50 3.09
N PHE A 143 1.94 -6.86 3.84
CA PHE A 143 1.93 -8.08 4.66
C PHE A 143 0.88 -8.00 5.78
N TYR A 144 0.65 -6.81 6.34
CA TYR A 144 -0.45 -6.59 7.27
C TYR A 144 -1.78 -6.97 6.64
N GLY A 145 -2.08 -6.43 5.45
CA GLY A 145 -3.32 -6.75 4.73
C GLY A 145 -3.47 -8.23 4.42
N TRP A 146 -2.40 -8.91 4.00
CA TRP A 146 -2.39 -10.36 3.79
C TRP A 146 -2.78 -11.13 5.04
N ASN A 147 -2.20 -10.77 6.19
CA ASN A 147 -2.52 -11.39 7.47
C ASN A 147 -3.96 -11.03 7.92
N ARG A 148 -4.44 -9.81 7.64
CA ARG A 148 -5.81 -9.40 7.99
C ARG A 148 -6.88 -10.13 7.17
N VAL A 149 -6.70 -10.29 5.86
CA VAL A 149 -7.65 -11.08 5.04
C VAL A 149 -7.64 -12.56 5.41
N LEU A 150 -6.48 -13.11 5.82
CA LEU A 150 -6.39 -14.47 6.34
C LEU A 150 -7.16 -14.64 7.66
N ASN A 151 -7.04 -13.68 8.58
CA ASN A 151 -7.80 -13.69 9.82
C ASN A 151 -9.31 -13.61 9.56
N LEU A 152 -9.74 -12.76 8.62
CA LEU A 152 -11.13 -12.65 8.18
C LEU A 152 -11.67 -13.99 7.64
N LEU A 153 -10.86 -14.70 6.85
CA LEU A 153 -11.18 -16.06 6.41
C LEU A 153 -11.35 -17.00 7.61
N PHE A 154 -10.42 -17.00 8.56
CA PHE A 154 -10.50 -17.86 9.76
C PHE A 154 -11.73 -17.58 10.63
N GLU A 155 -12.11 -16.31 10.78
CA GLU A 155 -13.33 -15.91 11.47
C GLU A 155 -14.58 -16.50 10.82
N TYR A 156 -14.67 -16.40 9.49
CA TYR A 156 -15.77 -16.96 8.72
C TYR A 156 -15.81 -18.50 8.81
N GLU A 157 -14.66 -19.17 8.67
CA GLU A 157 -14.56 -20.62 8.79
C GLU A 157 -15.00 -21.14 10.17
N ARG A 158 -14.62 -20.44 11.25
CA ARG A 158 -15.09 -20.76 12.60
C ARG A 158 -16.62 -20.65 12.71
N LYS A 159 -17.19 -19.58 12.13
CA LYS A 159 -18.64 -19.37 12.10
C LYS A 159 -19.37 -20.47 11.33
N MET A 160 -18.83 -20.88 10.18
CA MET A 160 -19.45 -21.87 9.29
C MET A 160 -19.09 -23.32 9.63
N LYS A 161 -18.16 -23.53 10.57
CA LYS A 161 -17.60 -24.86 10.91
C LYS A 161 -17.09 -25.62 9.69
N GLU A 162 -16.49 -24.90 8.75
CA GLU A 162 -16.02 -25.43 7.47
C GLU A 162 -14.71 -24.75 7.07
N ARG A 163 -13.81 -25.50 6.42
CA ARG A 163 -12.50 -25.01 5.97
C ARG A 163 -12.43 -24.94 4.45
N TYR A 164 -11.64 -23.99 3.96
CA TYR A 164 -11.28 -23.91 2.55
C TYR A 164 -10.03 -24.75 2.25
N ASP A 165 -10.04 -25.44 1.12
CA ASP A 165 -8.97 -26.31 0.65
C ASP A 165 -7.86 -25.54 -0.07
N PHE A 166 -8.28 -24.50 -0.80
CA PHE A 166 -7.40 -23.63 -1.58
C PHE A 166 -7.64 -22.17 -1.22
N ILE A 167 -6.57 -21.38 -1.28
CA ILE A 167 -6.62 -19.94 -1.06
C ILE A 167 -5.92 -19.28 -2.25
N ILE A 168 -6.57 -18.26 -2.80
CA ILE A 168 -6.03 -17.40 -3.86
C ILE A 168 -5.96 -15.99 -3.28
N MET A 169 -4.77 -15.42 -3.24
CA MET A 169 -4.56 -14.03 -2.86
C MET A 169 -4.37 -13.20 -4.14
N LEU A 170 -5.15 -12.12 -4.29
CA LEU A 170 -4.99 -11.13 -5.35
C LEU A 170 -4.97 -9.71 -4.76
N ARG A 171 -4.32 -8.80 -5.48
CA ARG A 171 -4.48 -7.36 -5.27
C ARG A 171 -5.80 -6.86 -5.88
N PRO A 172 -6.53 -5.94 -5.24
CA PRO A 172 -7.79 -5.42 -5.77
C PRO A 172 -7.60 -4.35 -6.86
N ASP A 173 -6.39 -3.81 -7.03
CA ASP A 173 -6.06 -2.74 -7.99
C ASP A 173 -5.51 -3.26 -9.33
N LYS A 174 -5.83 -4.52 -9.66
CA LYS A 174 -5.33 -5.22 -10.86
C LYS A 174 -6.48 -5.93 -11.58
N ARG A 175 -6.33 -6.11 -12.89
CA ARG A 175 -7.24 -6.92 -13.71
C ARG A 175 -6.55 -8.20 -14.11
N TYR A 176 -7.26 -9.31 -14.01
CA TYR A 176 -6.70 -10.66 -14.12
C TYR A 176 -7.38 -11.47 -15.23
N THR A 177 -6.57 -12.22 -15.97
CA THR A 177 -7.02 -13.27 -16.88
C THR A 177 -6.50 -14.60 -16.35
N LEU A 178 -7.41 -15.53 -16.15
CA LEU A 178 -7.14 -16.82 -15.54
C LEU A 178 -7.01 -17.91 -16.62
N ASN A 179 -5.85 -18.57 -16.65
CA ASN A 179 -5.55 -19.75 -17.44
C ASN A 179 -5.34 -20.97 -16.51
N LEU A 180 -6.20 -21.11 -15.50
CA LEU A 180 -6.11 -22.12 -14.46
C LEU A 180 -7.40 -22.95 -14.44
N SER A 181 -7.28 -24.26 -14.63
CA SER A 181 -8.38 -25.20 -14.45
C SER A 181 -8.48 -25.69 -13.00
N LEU A 182 -9.67 -26.17 -12.62
CA LEU A 182 -9.86 -26.79 -11.30
C LEU A 182 -8.98 -28.02 -11.10
N ASP A 183 -8.66 -28.77 -12.15
CA ASP A 183 -7.81 -29.95 -12.05
C ASP A 183 -6.33 -29.58 -11.86
N GLN A 184 -5.86 -28.52 -12.51
CA GLN A 184 -4.53 -27.97 -12.24
C GLN A 184 -4.41 -27.52 -10.78
N LEU A 185 -5.44 -26.88 -10.23
CA LEU A 185 -5.46 -26.49 -8.82
C LEU A 185 -5.40 -27.72 -7.89
N LYS A 186 -6.14 -28.80 -8.20
CA LYS A 186 -6.13 -30.05 -7.42
C LYS A 186 -4.76 -30.74 -7.40
N ASN A 187 -3.99 -30.62 -8.49
CA ASN A 187 -2.68 -31.25 -8.63
C ASN A 187 -1.56 -30.58 -7.81
N LEU A 188 -1.80 -29.39 -7.27
CA LEU A 188 -0.85 -28.73 -6.37
C LEU A 188 -0.61 -29.58 -5.12
N LYS A 189 0.64 -29.68 -4.65
CA LYS A 189 0.99 -30.34 -3.40
C LYS A 189 0.80 -29.38 -2.22
N THR A 190 0.85 -29.92 -1.01
CA THR A 190 0.59 -29.17 0.25
C THR A 190 1.45 -27.91 0.41
N LYS A 191 2.71 -27.97 -0.04
CA LYS A 191 3.70 -26.88 0.09
C LYS A 191 3.88 -26.05 -1.18
N ASP A 192 3.15 -26.36 -2.24
CA ASP A 192 3.29 -25.66 -3.51
C ASP A 192 2.64 -24.28 -3.44
N LEU A 193 3.43 -23.26 -3.76
CA LEU A 193 3.05 -21.86 -3.83
C LEU A 193 3.21 -21.39 -5.27
N VAL A 194 2.09 -21.19 -5.96
CA VAL A 194 2.10 -20.58 -7.28
C VAL A 194 2.11 -19.06 -7.13
N ILE A 195 3.14 -18.41 -7.65
CA ILE A 195 3.38 -16.97 -7.49
C ILE A 195 4.12 -16.42 -8.71
N GLU A 196 4.01 -15.12 -8.95
CA GLU A 196 4.78 -14.45 -10.00
C GLU A 196 6.28 -14.53 -9.72
N THR A 197 7.10 -14.79 -10.75
CA THR A 197 8.57 -14.86 -10.65
C THR A 197 9.26 -13.97 -11.68
N SER A 198 10.50 -13.52 -11.44
CA SER A 198 11.32 -13.00 -12.53
C SER A 198 11.66 -14.08 -13.56
N SER A 199 12.17 -13.68 -14.73
CA SER A 199 12.59 -14.62 -15.78
C SER A 199 13.68 -15.59 -15.33
N ASP A 200 14.57 -15.14 -14.43
CA ASP A 200 15.62 -15.96 -13.80
C ASP A 200 15.16 -16.63 -12.49
N GLU A 201 13.89 -16.46 -12.12
CA GLU A 201 13.23 -16.99 -10.93
C GLU A 201 13.84 -16.54 -9.58
N LYS A 202 14.82 -15.64 -9.59
CA LYS A 202 15.49 -15.15 -8.37
C LYS A 202 14.65 -14.14 -7.57
N GLN A 203 13.57 -13.64 -8.15
CA GLN A 203 12.68 -12.66 -7.54
C GLN A 203 11.23 -13.14 -7.60
N LEU A 204 10.46 -12.83 -6.56
CA LEU A 204 9.02 -13.11 -6.50
C LEU A 204 8.21 -11.83 -6.58
N GLY A 205 7.10 -11.84 -7.32
CA GLY A 205 6.13 -10.75 -7.35
C GLY A 205 5.19 -10.75 -6.14
N ASP A 206 4.39 -9.70 -6.02
CA ASP A 206 3.43 -9.47 -4.93
C ASP A 206 1.97 -9.35 -5.41
N VAL A 207 1.74 -9.54 -6.71
CA VAL A 207 0.44 -9.25 -7.34
C VAL A 207 -0.60 -10.35 -7.13
N TYR A 208 -0.15 -11.59 -7.07
CA TYR A 208 -0.99 -12.74 -6.80
C TYR A 208 -0.17 -13.88 -6.19
N ALA A 209 -0.82 -14.73 -5.42
CA ALA A 209 -0.27 -16.02 -5.00
C ALA A 209 -1.41 -17.00 -4.74
N PHE A 210 -1.24 -18.28 -5.04
CA PHE A 210 -2.22 -19.30 -4.71
C PHE A 210 -1.61 -20.67 -4.45
N GLY A 211 -2.35 -21.50 -3.73
CA GLY A 211 -1.91 -22.83 -3.39
C GLY A 211 -2.93 -23.55 -2.51
N ARG A 212 -2.54 -24.73 -2.04
CA ARG A 212 -3.29 -25.40 -0.97
C ARG A 212 -3.26 -24.56 0.29
N ARG A 213 -4.26 -24.77 1.14
CA ARG A 213 -4.41 -24.09 2.42
C ARG A 213 -3.11 -23.94 3.20
N PHE A 214 -2.34 -25.03 3.37
CA PHE A 214 -1.11 -25.00 4.15
C PHE A 214 -0.13 -23.95 3.63
N ALA A 215 0.27 -24.04 2.35
CA ALA A 215 1.21 -23.09 1.74
C ALA A 215 0.74 -21.63 1.87
N MET A 216 -0.55 -21.39 1.63
CA MET A 216 -1.10 -20.04 1.68
C MET A 216 -1.26 -19.48 3.09
N VAL A 217 -1.58 -20.32 4.09
CA VAL A 217 -1.56 -19.92 5.49
C VAL A 217 -0.14 -19.56 5.93
N GLU A 218 0.86 -20.37 5.54
CA GLU A 218 2.25 -20.09 5.84
C GLU A 218 2.74 -18.78 5.20
N PHE A 219 2.34 -18.51 3.95
CA PHE A 219 2.72 -17.31 3.22
C PHE A 219 2.00 -16.04 3.73
N LEU A 220 0.68 -16.08 3.89
CA LEU A 220 -0.12 -14.90 4.27
C LEU A 220 0.03 -14.52 5.76
N SER A 221 0.49 -15.43 6.62
CA SER A 221 0.75 -15.16 8.05
C SER A 221 2.09 -14.46 8.32
N THR A 222 2.84 -14.06 7.28
CA THR A 222 4.17 -13.46 7.40
C THR A 222 4.22 -12.25 8.34
N PHE A 223 3.19 -11.39 8.36
CA PHE A 223 3.14 -10.27 9.30
C PHE A 223 3.09 -10.73 10.77
N ALA A 224 2.31 -11.77 11.07
CA ALA A 224 2.23 -12.32 12.42
C ALA A 224 3.58 -12.94 12.83
N LYS A 225 4.25 -13.65 11.92
CA LYS A 225 5.59 -14.22 12.14
C LYS A 225 6.63 -13.13 12.41
N ALA A 226 6.64 -12.07 11.61
CA ALA A 226 7.54 -10.94 11.79
C ALA A 226 7.42 -10.29 13.17
N SER A 227 6.20 -10.23 13.71
CA SER A 227 5.95 -9.67 15.05
C SER A 227 6.58 -10.46 16.20
N GLY A 228 6.86 -11.76 16.00
CA GLY A 228 7.54 -12.62 16.96
C GLY A 228 9.01 -12.91 16.64
N GLY A 229 9.46 -12.65 15.41
CA GLY A 229 10.75 -13.08 14.87
C GLY A 229 11.72 -11.94 14.51
N VAL A 230 11.76 -10.85 15.28
CA VAL A 230 12.55 -9.63 14.98
C VAL A 230 14.07 -9.83 14.81
N ASN A 231 14.61 -11.02 15.08
CA ASN A 231 16.04 -11.33 14.93
C ASN A 231 16.41 -11.93 13.57
N GLU A 232 15.43 -12.26 12.72
CA GLU A 232 15.68 -12.79 11.37
C GLU A 232 15.96 -11.66 10.38
N GLU A 233 16.85 -11.90 9.39
CA GLU A 233 17.22 -10.89 8.38
C GLU A 233 15.99 -10.35 7.60
N PHE A 234 14.98 -11.20 7.40
CA PHE A 234 13.73 -10.89 6.71
C PHE A 234 12.88 -9.84 7.45
N PHE A 235 13.08 -9.71 8.76
CA PHE A 235 12.27 -8.92 9.67
C PHE A 235 13.06 -7.84 10.40
N GLU A 236 14.32 -7.58 10.00
CA GLU A 236 15.21 -6.59 10.62
C GLU A 236 14.54 -5.22 10.78
N HIS A 237 13.72 -4.84 9.79
CA HIS A 237 13.04 -3.56 9.73
C HIS A 237 11.61 -3.56 10.30
N PHE A 238 11.15 -4.67 10.89
CA PHE A 238 9.83 -4.74 11.50
C PHE A 238 9.74 -3.76 12.70
N PRO A 239 8.62 -3.02 12.88
CA PRO A 239 7.36 -3.08 12.14
C PRO A 239 7.29 -2.21 10.88
N CYS A 240 8.34 -1.44 10.58
CA CYS A 240 8.32 -0.46 9.50
C CYS A 240 8.40 -1.11 8.11
N GLY A 241 9.02 -2.28 8.01
CA GLY A 241 9.11 -3.05 6.79
C GLY A 241 9.33 -4.54 7.04
N ILE A 242 8.98 -5.35 6.05
CA ILE A 242 9.07 -6.82 6.08
C ILE A 242 9.55 -7.25 4.71
N ASN A 243 10.54 -8.14 4.63
CA ASN A 243 11.16 -8.56 3.36
C ASN A 243 11.52 -7.34 2.50
N CYS A 244 12.08 -6.30 3.10
CA CYS A 244 12.19 -4.99 2.47
C CYS A 244 13.64 -4.50 2.39
N ALA A 245 13.91 -3.65 1.42
CA ALA A 245 15.14 -2.89 1.38
C ALA A 245 15.18 -1.87 2.54
N SER A 246 16.35 -1.28 2.80
CA SER A 246 16.58 -0.31 3.89
C SER A 246 15.76 0.97 3.82
N TYR A 247 14.99 1.17 2.74
CA TYR A 247 14.06 2.28 2.59
C TYR A 247 12.59 1.89 2.76
N GLY A 248 12.25 0.61 2.82
CA GLY A 248 10.90 0.10 3.19
C GLY A 248 10.03 -0.42 2.04
N CYS A 249 10.48 -0.32 0.79
CA CYS A 249 9.89 -1.09 -0.32
C CYS A 249 10.17 -2.58 -0.15
N LEU A 250 9.23 -3.40 -0.63
CA LEU A 250 9.46 -4.83 -0.79
C LEU A 250 10.74 -5.06 -1.62
N ASP A 251 11.63 -5.91 -1.10
CA ASP A 251 12.75 -6.45 -1.84
C ASP A 251 12.31 -7.82 -2.36
N HIS A 252 12.14 -7.92 -3.68
CA HIS A 252 11.61 -9.11 -4.32
C HIS A 252 12.56 -10.32 -4.26
N ALA A 253 13.87 -10.09 -4.11
CA ALA A 253 14.86 -11.14 -3.89
C ALA A 253 14.86 -11.59 -2.42
N MET A 254 14.68 -10.65 -1.48
CA MET A 254 14.46 -10.99 -0.06
C MET A 254 13.19 -11.83 0.11
N LEU A 255 12.09 -11.46 -0.56
CA LEU A 255 10.85 -12.26 -0.55
C LEU A 255 11.09 -13.67 -1.07
N ARG A 256 11.87 -13.85 -2.14
CA ARG A 256 12.26 -15.18 -2.64
C ARG A 256 12.97 -16.00 -1.58
N ARG A 257 14.02 -15.44 -0.98
CA ARG A 257 14.80 -16.11 0.08
C ARG A 257 13.94 -16.46 1.30
N TYR A 258 13.04 -15.57 1.68
CA TYR A 258 12.11 -15.82 2.78
C TYR A 258 11.15 -16.97 2.49
N VAL A 259 10.59 -17.04 1.27
CA VAL A 259 9.71 -18.14 0.86
C VAL A 259 10.44 -19.49 0.87
N ASP A 260 11.70 -19.51 0.41
CA ASP A 260 12.56 -20.68 0.50
C ASP A 260 12.85 -21.05 1.97
N PHE A 261 13.12 -20.06 2.83
CA PHE A 261 13.37 -20.25 4.26
C PHE A 261 12.18 -20.87 5.02
N ILE A 262 10.96 -20.44 4.72
CA ILE A 262 9.75 -21.06 5.30
C ILE A 262 9.37 -22.40 4.63
N GLY A 263 10.17 -22.87 3.68
CA GLY A 263 10.09 -24.22 3.11
C GLY A 263 8.91 -24.43 2.15
N LEU A 264 8.50 -23.39 1.41
CA LEU A 264 7.48 -23.49 0.36
C LEU A 264 8.12 -23.74 -1.00
N ASN A 265 7.45 -24.55 -1.84
CA ASN A 265 7.91 -24.85 -3.19
C ASN A 265 7.33 -23.81 -4.15
N VAL A 266 8.17 -22.94 -4.70
CA VAL A 266 7.75 -21.95 -5.69
C VAL A 266 7.42 -22.62 -7.02
N ILE A 267 6.23 -22.35 -7.55
CA ILE A 267 5.81 -22.68 -8.90
C ILE A 267 5.58 -21.39 -9.68
N LYS A 268 6.14 -21.32 -10.89
CA LYS A 268 6.01 -20.17 -11.79
C LYS A 268 4.54 -19.88 -12.14
N GLY A 269 4.06 -18.72 -11.72
CA GLY A 269 2.65 -18.34 -11.82
C GLY A 269 2.17 -17.84 -13.19
N GLN A 270 3.06 -17.33 -14.03
CA GLN A 270 2.69 -16.63 -15.27
C GLN A 270 1.99 -17.53 -16.31
N ASN A 271 2.14 -18.84 -16.18
CA ASN A 271 1.44 -19.81 -17.02
C ASN A 271 -0.06 -19.88 -16.66
N TYR A 272 -0.42 -19.51 -15.43
CA TYR A 272 -1.77 -19.66 -14.87
C TYR A 272 -2.50 -18.33 -14.74
N VAL A 273 -1.79 -17.24 -14.44
CA VAL A 273 -2.39 -15.94 -14.17
C VAL A 273 -1.65 -14.86 -14.95
N LYS A 274 -2.39 -14.12 -15.77
CA LYS A 274 -1.92 -12.87 -16.36
C LYS A 274 -2.61 -11.70 -15.67
N TRP A 275 -1.92 -10.58 -15.55
CA TRP A 275 -2.50 -9.37 -14.98
C TRP A 275 -2.06 -8.12 -15.74
N GLN A 276 -2.88 -7.08 -15.61
CA GLN A 276 -2.54 -5.72 -16.04
C GLN A 276 -2.99 -4.72 -14.97
N SER A 277 -2.41 -3.52 -15.01
CA SER A 277 -2.86 -2.43 -14.15
C SER A 277 -4.35 -2.15 -14.40
N ALA A 278 -5.08 -1.87 -13.33
CA ALA A 278 -6.53 -1.70 -13.39
C ALA A 278 -6.91 -0.27 -13.80
N SER A 279 -8.10 0.20 -13.40
CA SER A 279 -8.62 1.51 -13.80
C SER A 279 -7.58 2.62 -13.64
N LYS A 280 -7.55 3.53 -14.62
CA LYS A 280 -6.67 4.70 -14.65
C LYS A 280 -7.18 5.77 -13.67
N ALA A 281 -6.36 6.78 -13.41
CA ALA A 281 -6.73 7.85 -12.51
C ALA A 281 -8.06 8.48 -12.92
N THR A 282 -8.96 8.67 -11.95
CA THR A 282 -10.27 9.32 -12.17
C THR A 282 -10.25 10.79 -11.77
N HIS A 283 -9.22 11.18 -11.01
CA HIS A 283 -9.03 12.52 -10.50
C HIS A 283 -7.59 12.98 -10.74
N PHE A 284 -7.37 14.28 -10.73
CA PHE A 284 -6.05 14.88 -10.86
C PHE A 284 -5.88 16.06 -9.89
N PRO A 285 -4.68 16.27 -9.31
CA PRO A 285 -4.41 17.45 -8.51
C PRO A 285 -4.56 18.71 -9.36
N ASN A 286 -5.15 19.77 -8.79
CA ASN A 286 -5.10 21.07 -9.45
C ASN A 286 -3.67 21.60 -9.39
N VAL A 287 -3.02 21.63 -10.56
CA VAL A 287 -1.62 22.05 -10.72
C VAL A 287 -1.48 23.44 -11.35
N LYS A 288 -2.57 24.18 -11.58
CA LYS A 288 -2.54 25.42 -12.39
C LYS A 288 -1.49 26.44 -11.91
N GLU A 289 -1.49 26.78 -10.62
CA GLU A 289 -0.53 27.75 -10.05
C GLU A 289 0.91 27.22 -10.06
N ALA A 290 1.07 25.93 -9.76
CA ALA A 290 2.37 25.27 -9.76
C ALA A 290 2.97 25.20 -11.17
N LEU A 291 2.12 24.90 -12.17
CA LEU A 291 2.48 24.87 -13.58
C LEU A 291 2.91 26.25 -14.05
N GLY A 292 2.15 27.31 -13.76
CA GLY A 292 2.55 28.68 -14.12
C GLY A 292 3.92 29.07 -13.54
N SER A 293 4.22 28.62 -12.32
CA SER A 293 5.53 28.84 -11.69
C SER A 293 6.66 28.06 -12.38
N ASP A 294 6.39 26.84 -12.83
CA ASP A 294 7.38 26.01 -13.56
C ASP A 294 7.58 26.54 -15.00
N LEU A 295 6.51 26.89 -15.72
CA LEU A 295 6.58 27.44 -17.08
C LEU A 295 7.37 28.76 -17.12
N LYS A 296 7.22 29.64 -16.12
CA LYS A 296 8.02 30.88 -16.01
C LYS A 296 9.53 30.62 -15.91
N LYS A 297 9.94 29.51 -15.32
CA LYS A 297 11.37 29.11 -15.28
C LYS A 297 11.80 28.51 -16.60
N LEU A 298 10.94 27.67 -17.20
CA LEU A 298 11.21 27.00 -18.47
C LEU A 298 11.28 27.96 -19.65
N SER A 299 10.65 29.14 -19.57
CA SER A 299 10.71 30.16 -20.63
C SER A 299 12.10 30.70 -20.93
N GLN A 300 13.09 30.41 -20.09
CA GLN A 300 14.50 30.71 -20.37
C GLN A 300 15.12 29.75 -21.38
N ASN A 301 14.60 28.52 -21.48
CA ASN A 301 15.19 27.41 -22.24
C ASN A 301 14.26 26.83 -23.31
N TYR A 302 12.98 27.22 -23.32
CA TYR A 302 11.97 26.73 -24.25
C TYR A 302 11.27 27.87 -24.99
N PRO A 303 10.97 27.69 -26.28
CA PRO A 303 10.21 28.67 -27.06
C PRO A 303 8.75 28.72 -26.60
N LYS A 304 8.08 29.85 -26.87
CA LYS A 304 6.73 30.15 -26.36
C LYS A 304 5.71 29.09 -26.78
N GLU A 305 5.77 28.64 -28.03
CA GLU A 305 4.89 27.62 -28.60
C GLU A 305 4.96 26.32 -27.81
N LYS A 306 6.15 25.99 -27.30
CA LYS A 306 6.36 24.77 -26.50
C LYS A 306 5.79 24.88 -25.09
N LEU A 307 5.85 26.07 -24.50
CA LEU A 307 5.21 26.34 -23.21
C LEU A 307 3.68 26.28 -23.32
N GLU A 308 3.12 26.82 -24.40
CA GLU A 308 1.69 26.76 -24.72
C GLU A 308 1.24 25.29 -24.93
N GLU A 309 2.08 24.45 -25.55
CA GLU A 309 1.84 23.00 -25.69
C GLU A 309 1.75 22.30 -24.31
N PHE A 310 2.69 22.60 -23.41
CA PHE A 310 2.67 22.05 -22.05
C PHE A 310 1.43 22.52 -21.27
N GLU A 311 1.09 23.81 -21.35
CA GLU A 311 -0.08 24.38 -20.69
C GLU A 311 -1.37 23.70 -21.17
N SER A 312 -1.55 23.63 -22.48
CA SER A 312 -2.70 22.98 -23.13
C SER A 312 -2.86 21.52 -22.70
N PHE A 313 -1.76 20.76 -22.60
CA PHE A 313 -1.80 19.38 -22.13
C PHE A 313 -2.33 19.26 -20.69
N PHE A 314 -1.83 20.08 -19.76
CA PHE A 314 -2.31 20.05 -18.36
C PHE A 314 -3.74 20.57 -18.21
N GLU A 315 -4.17 21.53 -19.03
CA GLU A 315 -5.58 21.95 -19.10
C GLU A 315 -6.47 20.81 -19.61
N GLY A 316 -6.00 20.07 -20.61
CA GLY A 316 -6.64 18.85 -21.10
C GLY A 316 -6.80 17.80 -20.00
N LEU A 317 -5.76 17.55 -19.20
CA LEU A 317 -5.84 16.64 -18.05
C LEU A 317 -6.87 17.12 -17.01
N ASN A 318 -6.85 18.40 -16.64
CA ASN A 318 -7.79 18.98 -15.68
C ASN A 318 -9.24 18.95 -16.17
N SER A 319 -9.46 18.98 -17.48
CA SER A 319 -10.81 18.93 -18.09
C SER A 319 -11.36 17.51 -18.14
N HIS A 320 -10.51 16.51 -18.35
CA HIS A 320 -10.92 15.09 -18.43
C HIS A 320 -10.98 14.40 -17.07
N LEU A 321 -10.14 14.82 -16.12
CA LEU A 321 -10.04 14.23 -14.79
C LEU A 321 -10.74 15.11 -13.75
N LYS A 322 -11.41 14.47 -12.80
CA LYS A 322 -12.14 15.20 -11.76
C LYS A 322 -11.18 15.95 -10.84
N PRO A 323 -11.51 17.17 -10.40
CA PRO A 323 -10.67 17.88 -9.45
C PRO A 323 -10.68 17.19 -8.09
N LEU A 324 -9.53 17.18 -7.42
CA LEU A 324 -9.41 16.69 -6.04
C LEU A 324 -9.87 17.75 -5.03
N LYS A 325 -10.76 17.36 -4.11
CA LYS A 325 -11.04 18.15 -2.90
C LYS A 325 -9.86 18.01 -1.94
N SER A 326 -9.63 19.01 -1.08
CA SER A 326 -8.41 19.27 -0.27
C SER A 326 -7.84 18.15 0.63
N HIS A 327 -8.38 16.93 0.62
CA HIS A 327 -7.89 15.80 1.41
C HIS A 327 -6.61 15.22 0.81
N ARG A 328 -5.47 15.73 1.29
CA ARG A 328 -4.11 15.31 0.93
C ARG A 328 -3.56 14.37 2.00
N LYS A 329 -3.03 13.22 1.58
CA LYS A 329 -2.16 12.38 2.39
C LYS A 329 -0.73 12.53 1.91
N TYR A 330 0.13 13.05 2.77
CA TYR A 330 1.54 13.23 2.49
C TYR A 330 2.24 11.91 2.74
N PHE A 331 2.90 11.36 1.72
CA PHE A 331 3.59 10.09 1.91
C PHE A 331 5.03 10.03 1.40
N TYR A 332 5.68 11.08 0.88
CA TYR A 332 7.04 10.85 0.35
C TYR A 332 8.11 11.99 0.31
N TYR A 333 9.38 11.54 0.52
CA TYR A 333 10.74 12.13 0.58
C TYR A 333 10.99 13.36 1.47
N ASN A 334 11.55 13.12 2.68
CA ASN A 334 12.35 13.95 3.62
C ASN A 334 11.97 15.41 3.92
N LYS A 335 11.26 16.10 3.03
CA LYS A 335 10.88 17.49 3.12
C LYS A 335 9.49 17.69 3.71
N THR A 336 8.69 16.65 3.96
CA THR A 336 7.29 16.80 4.45
C THR A 336 6.95 15.81 5.58
N LEU A 337 7.95 15.45 6.39
CA LEU A 337 7.81 14.45 7.45
C LEU A 337 7.72 15.06 8.86
N ALA A 338 7.64 16.38 9.05
CA ALA A 338 7.69 16.94 10.39
C ALA A 338 6.50 16.51 11.26
N ASP A 339 5.27 16.52 10.74
CA ASP A 339 4.08 16.10 11.51
C ASP A 339 4.17 14.60 11.88
N GLU A 340 4.53 13.76 10.90
CA GLU A 340 4.72 12.33 11.12
C GLU A 340 5.84 12.05 12.13
N ARG A 341 6.95 12.78 12.06
CA ARG A 341 8.09 12.62 12.99
C ARG A 341 7.74 13.02 14.41
N ILE A 342 6.91 14.05 14.60
CA ILE A 342 6.39 14.44 15.92
C ILE A 342 5.46 13.36 16.45
N LYS A 343 4.56 12.85 15.62
CA LYS A 343 3.67 11.73 15.98
C LYS A 343 4.41 10.41 16.22
N ALA A 344 5.59 10.25 15.61
CA ALA A 344 6.48 9.12 15.81
C ALA A 344 7.36 9.25 17.08
N THR A 345 7.31 10.36 17.82
CA THR A 345 8.02 10.47 19.10
C THR A 345 7.45 9.52 20.14
N LEU A 346 8.29 9.08 21.08
CA LEU A 346 7.83 8.26 22.20
C LEU A 346 6.74 8.97 23.01
N THR A 347 6.95 10.26 23.28
CA THR A 347 6.01 11.17 23.94
C THR A 347 4.62 11.09 23.31
N TYR A 348 4.50 11.42 22.02
CA TYR A 348 3.20 11.41 21.35
C TYR A 348 2.54 10.02 21.38
N ARG A 349 3.30 8.94 21.17
CA ARG A 349 2.76 7.58 21.14
C ARG A 349 2.22 7.14 22.49
N LEU A 350 2.94 7.42 23.58
CA LEU A 350 2.49 7.10 24.93
C LEU A 350 1.21 7.86 25.27
N GLY A 351 1.20 9.18 25.05
CA GLY A 351 0.02 9.98 25.34
C GLY A 351 -1.14 9.70 24.39
N PHE A 352 -0.89 9.27 23.15
CA PHE A 352 -1.95 8.81 22.25
C PHE A 352 -2.62 7.53 22.77
N GLU A 353 -1.83 6.53 23.16
CA GLU A 353 -2.34 5.27 23.73
C GLU A 353 -3.17 5.50 25.00
N LEU A 354 -2.70 6.43 25.85
CA LEU A 354 -3.44 6.89 27.02
C LEU A 354 -4.78 7.51 26.59
N VAL A 355 -4.75 8.53 25.73
CA VAL A 355 -5.97 9.23 25.27
C VAL A 355 -6.98 8.27 24.65
N GLN A 356 -6.55 7.30 23.84
CA GLN A 356 -7.47 6.33 23.23
C GLN A 356 -8.07 5.38 24.26
N THR A 357 -7.26 4.88 25.20
CA THR A 357 -7.73 4.01 26.27
C THR A 357 -8.79 4.71 27.13
N TYR A 358 -8.55 5.98 27.49
CA TYR A 358 -9.52 6.79 28.22
C TYR A 358 -10.79 7.10 27.42
N LYS A 359 -10.68 7.32 26.10
CA LYS A 359 -11.84 7.55 25.22
C LYS A 359 -12.73 6.32 25.08
N ASN A 360 -12.12 5.13 24.94
CA ASN A 360 -12.86 3.89 24.74
C ASN A 360 -13.64 3.44 25.98
N ARG A 361 -13.22 3.87 27.19
CA ARG A 361 -13.84 3.52 28.48
C ARG A 361 -14.04 2.00 28.69
N ASN A 362 -13.16 1.19 28.11
CA ASN A 362 -13.23 -0.27 28.17
C ASN A 362 -12.29 -0.80 29.27
N LEU A 363 -12.81 -1.61 30.20
CA LEU A 363 -12.04 -2.19 31.31
C LEU A 363 -10.85 -3.04 30.84
N VAL A 364 -11.02 -3.79 29.75
CA VAL A 364 -9.93 -4.62 29.17
C VAL A 364 -8.79 -3.74 28.65
N ASP A 365 -9.11 -2.59 28.07
CA ASP A 365 -8.11 -1.64 27.58
C ASP A 365 -7.28 -1.09 28.74
N PHE A 366 -7.90 -0.81 29.90
CA PHE A 366 -7.18 -0.36 31.09
C PHE A 366 -6.27 -1.45 31.67
N ILE A 367 -6.74 -2.69 31.76
CA ILE A 367 -5.93 -3.81 32.29
C ILE A 367 -4.72 -4.08 31.39
N THR A 368 -4.88 -3.99 30.07
CA THR A 368 -3.79 -4.25 29.10
C THR A 368 -2.89 -3.04 28.85
N LEU A 369 -3.25 -1.85 29.36
CA LEU A 369 -2.52 -0.60 29.12
C LEU A 369 -1.04 -0.67 29.52
N PRO A 370 -0.64 -1.18 30.71
CA PRO A 370 0.77 -1.24 31.08
C PRO A 370 1.62 -2.04 30.08
N TYR A 371 1.08 -3.17 29.61
CA TYR A 371 1.74 -3.99 28.59
C TYR A 371 1.87 -3.26 27.25
N ARG A 372 0.80 -2.58 26.80
CA ARG A 372 0.82 -1.80 25.56
C ARG A 372 1.84 -0.65 25.61
N LEU A 373 1.91 0.08 26.73
CA LEU A 373 2.90 1.16 26.94
C LEU A 373 4.34 0.61 26.95
N LEU A 374 4.59 -0.52 27.62
CA LEU A 374 5.90 -1.18 27.60
C LEU A 374 6.29 -1.63 26.18
N LYS A 375 5.32 -2.18 25.43
CA LYS A 375 5.52 -2.57 24.02
C LYS A 375 5.88 -1.36 23.16
N ILE A 376 5.18 -0.24 23.31
CA ILE A 376 5.48 1.02 22.60
C ILE A 376 6.92 1.47 22.89
N LYS A 377 7.34 1.46 24.16
CA LYS A 377 8.70 1.83 24.56
C LYS A 377 9.76 0.89 23.97
N LYS A 378 9.52 -0.43 24.01
CA LYS A 378 10.44 -1.43 23.46
C LYS A 378 10.59 -1.27 21.95
N LEU A 379 9.47 -1.14 21.24
CA LEU A 379 9.47 -0.89 19.79
C LEU A 379 10.26 0.38 19.52
N HIS A 380 9.89 1.52 20.10
CA HIS A 380 10.57 2.81 19.88
C HIS A 380 12.10 2.76 20.09
N LYS A 381 12.60 1.95 21.04
CA LYS A 381 14.04 1.74 21.22
C LYS A 381 14.67 1.01 20.03
N ILE A 382 14.11 -0.14 19.64
CA ILE A 382 14.56 -0.91 18.47
C ILE A 382 14.52 -0.03 17.22
N GLU A 383 13.47 0.78 17.09
CA GLU A 383 13.30 1.70 15.98
C GLU A 383 14.44 2.71 15.87
N LYS A 384 14.82 3.34 17.00
CA LYS A 384 15.91 4.31 17.06
C LYS A 384 17.26 3.66 16.72
N GLU A 385 17.49 2.44 17.19
CA GLU A 385 18.72 1.69 16.89
C GLU A 385 18.81 1.33 15.40
N ASN A 386 17.71 0.87 14.80
CA ASN A 386 17.65 0.53 13.37
C ASN A 386 17.86 1.76 12.49
N TYR A 387 17.26 2.89 12.84
CA TYR A 387 17.51 4.15 12.13
C TYR A 387 19.00 4.54 12.17
N GLN A 388 19.62 4.46 13.35
CA GLN A 388 21.04 4.75 13.51
C GLN A 388 21.94 3.83 12.69
N LYS A 389 21.59 2.54 12.59
CA LYS A 389 22.30 1.60 11.69
C LYS A 389 22.10 1.98 10.22
N ALA A 390 20.87 2.29 9.81
CA ALA A 390 20.55 2.66 8.44
C ALA A 390 21.30 3.92 7.96
N ILE A 391 21.36 4.98 8.78
CA ILE A 391 22.11 6.20 8.43
C ILE A 391 23.62 6.00 8.45
N LYS A 392 24.15 5.04 9.23
CA LYS A 392 25.58 4.68 9.19
C LYS A 392 25.93 3.97 7.88
N ILE A 393 25.06 3.08 7.41
CA ILE A 393 25.24 2.36 6.14
C ILE A 393 25.05 3.32 4.95
N ASN A 394 24.05 4.20 5.01
CA ASN A 394 23.78 5.18 3.97
C ASN A 394 23.47 6.56 4.58
N PRO A 395 24.48 7.45 4.69
CA PRO A 395 24.30 8.79 5.27
C PRO A 395 23.24 9.65 4.58
N LYS A 396 22.90 9.37 3.31
CA LYS A 396 21.85 10.09 2.57
C LYS A 396 20.44 9.84 3.11
N LEU A 397 20.25 8.82 3.96
CA LEU A 397 18.99 8.53 4.63
C LEU A 397 18.75 9.41 5.86
N SER A 398 19.73 10.24 6.25
CA SER A 398 19.55 11.16 7.37
C SER A 398 18.39 12.12 7.12
N LEU A 399 17.44 12.12 8.05
CA LEU A 399 16.32 13.06 8.07
C LEU A 399 16.87 14.47 8.34
N PRO A 400 16.44 15.49 7.58
CA PRO A 400 16.81 16.87 7.88
C PRO A 400 16.23 17.30 9.25
N PRO A 401 16.68 18.42 9.85
CA PRO A 401 16.01 19.01 11.01
C PRO A 401 14.50 19.24 10.74
N LEU A 402 13.67 19.18 11.78
CA LEU A 402 12.20 19.29 11.62
C LEU A 402 11.80 20.61 10.97
N GLU A 403 12.51 21.68 11.31
CA GLU A 403 12.33 23.05 10.85
C GLU A 403 12.57 23.20 9.35
N HIS A 404 13.36 22.30 8.76
CA HIS A 404 13.63 22.26 7.32
C HIS A 404 12.60 21.43 6.55
N CYS A 405 11.64 20.80 7.23
CA CYS A 405 10.51 20.17 6.56
C CYS A 405 9.46 21.24 6.20
N ALA A 406 9.00 21.24 4.95
CA ALA A 406 7.95 22.10 4.41
C ALA A 406 6.60 21.97 5.16
N ASP A 407 6.36 20.92 5.93
CA ASP A 407 5.17 20.76 6.77
C ASP A 407 5.39 21.14 8.25
N TYR A 408 6.54 21.76 8.60
CA TYR A 408 6.89 22.09 9.99
C TYR A 408 5.82 22.90 10.72
N GLU A 409 5.27 23.94 10.10
CA GLU A 409 4.20 24.76 10.68
C GLU A 409 2.95 23.93 11.01
N LYS A 410 2.62 22.93 10.17
CA LYS A 410 1.52 22.00 10.45
C LYS A 410 1.88 21.06 11.60
N ALA A 411 3.14 20.64 11.67
CA ALA A 411 3.65 19.75 12.69
C ALA A 411 3.59 20.37 14.10
N LEU A 412 3.67 21.71 14.22
CA LEU A 412 3.48 22.40 15.50
C LEU A 412 2.10 22.15 16.12
N TYR A 413 1.06 21.91 15.32
CA TYR A 413 -0.24 21.50 15.84
C TYR A 413 -0.18 20.14 16.54
N ALA A 414 0.67 19.21 16.07
CA ALA A 414 0.85 17.91 16.73
C ALA A 414 1.54 18.04 18.10
N LYS A 415 2.47 18.99 18.28
CA LYS A 415 3.05 19.30 19.61
C LYS A 415 2.01 19.87 20.58
N ASN A 416 1.03 20.58 20.06
CA ASN A 416 -0.06 21.14 20.86
C ASN A 416 -1.23 20.16 21.08
N HIS A 417 -1.22 19.01 20.42
CA HIS A 417 -2.26 18.00 20.54
C HIS A 417 -2.26 17.36 21.93
N LEU A 418 -3.45 17.00 22.44
CA LEU A 418 -3.61 16.39 23.78
C LEU A 418 -2.72 15.17 23.97
N SER A 419 -2.60 14.32 22.94
CA SER A 419 -1.73 13.14 22.98
C SER A 419 -0.25 13.48 23.15
N TYR A 420 0.23 14.63 22.67
CA TYR A 420 1.60 15.04 22.92
C TYR A 420 1.75 15.51 24.37
N LYS A 421 0.86 16.38 24.83
CA LYS A 421 0.89 16.96 26.18
C LYS A 421 0.75 15.94 27.31
N VAL A 422 -0.05 14.88 27.10
CA VAL A 422 -0.26 13.82 28.10
C VAL A 422 0.90 12.83 28.14
N GLY A 423 1.63 12.69 27.05
CA GLY A 423 2.77 11.77 26.97
C GLY A 423 4.11 12.38 27.35
N GLU A 424 4.17 13.70 27.48
CA GLU A 424 5.26 14.46 28.12
C GLU A 424 5.18 14.27 29.63
#